data_AF-A0A6J5UP63-F1
#
_entry.id   AF-A0A6J5UP63-F1
#
_cell.length_a   1.000
_cell.length_b   1.000
_cell.length_c   1.000
_cell.angle_alpha   90.00
_cell.angle_beta   90.00
_cell.angle_gamma   90.00
#
_symmetry.space_group_name_H-M   'P 1'
#
loop_
_entity.id
_entity.type
_entity.pdbx_description
1 polymer ?
#
loop_
_entity_poly.entity_id
_entity_poly.type
_entity_poly.pdbx_seq_one_letter_code
_entity_poly.pdbx_strand_id
1 'polypeptide(L)'
;MRSKVTVPIIYHNRSHQNLVRAYFKSAREVLTETREVHVTHETTYPFSEWNIVTLALEAGLFLVNEVSFSLWHYPGYQNKRGAGICDQTFPVGKSSTFKFSEYHSYCFQFPPWWLESTSSAWLML
;
A
#
# COMPACT_ATOMS: atom_id res chain seq x y z
N MET A 1 -14.29 -38.13 -4.84
CA MET A 1 -14.30 -36.93 -5.69
C MET A 1 -13.77 -35.76 -4.88
N ARG A 2 -12.56 -35.24 -5.19
CA ARG A 2 -12.05 -34.02 -4.55
C ARG A 2 -12.65 -32.82 -5.27
N SER A 3 -13.54 -32.09 -4.60
CA SER A 3 -13.96 -30.77 -5.03
C SER A 3 -12.74 -29.85 -4.99
N LYS A 4 -12.22 -29.49 -6.17
CA LYS A 4 -11.39 -28.30 -6.31
C LYS A 4 -12.33 -27.11 -6.19
N VAL A 5 -12.51 -26.61 -4.97
CA VAL A 5 -13.07 -25.28 -4.78
C VAL A 5 -11.97 -24.31 -5.17
N THR A 6 -11.93 -23.93 -6.46
CA THR A 6 -11.18 -22.76 -6.88
C THR A 6 -12.00 -21.56 -6.43
N VAL A 7 -11.73 -21.05 -5.23
CA VAL A 7 -12.28 -19.77 -4.80
C VAL A 7 -11.62 -18.71 -5.69
N PRO A 8 -12.38 -17.95 -6.50
CA PRO A 8 -11.78 -16.91 -7.31
C PRO A 8 -11.08 -15.91 -6.38
N ILE A 9 -9.85 -15.52 -6.72
CA ILE A 9 -9.02 -14.56 -5.94
C ILE A 9 -9.80 -13.27 -5.60
N ILE A 10 -10.82 -12.96 -6.42
CA ILE A 10 -11.78 -11.87 -6.24
C ILE A 10 -12.49 -11.91 -4.87
N TYR A 11 -12.83 -13.09 -4.33
CA TYR A 11 -13.62 -13.18 -3.09
C TYR A 11 -12.84 -12.79 -1.83
N HIS A 12 -11.51 -12.88 -1.87
CA HIS A 12 -10.65 -12.45 -0.76
C HIS A 12 -10.22 -10.98 -0.87
N ASN A 13 -10.32 -10.34 -2.03
CA ASN A 13 -9.83 -8.97 -2.23
C ASN A 13 -10.49 -7.96 -1.27
N ARG A 14 -11.82 -7.98 -1.14
CA ARG A 14 -12.56 -7.00 -0.32
C ARG A 14 -12.20 -7.03 1.16
N SER A 15 -12.04 -8.20 1.77
CA SER A 15 -11.68 -8.29 3.19
C SER A 15 -10.29 -7.72 3.46
N HIS A 16 -9.34 -7.95 2.55
CA HIS A 16 -8.00 -7.38 2.68
C HIS A 16 -8.01 -5.86 2.46
N GLN A 17 -8.73 -5.35 1.47
CA GLN A 17 -8.91 -3.91 1.27
C GLN A 17 -9.56 -3.24 2.50
N ASN A 18 -10.55 -3.88 3.12
CA ASN A 18 -11.16 -3.39 4.34
C ASN A 18 -10.17 -3.34 5.51
N LEU A 19 -9.32 -4.37 5.64
CA LEU A 19 -8.25 -4.39 6.63
C LEU A 19 -7.25 -3.26 6.41
N VAL A 20 -6.79 -3.07 5.16
CA VAL A 20 -5.85 -1.99 4.80
C VAL A 20 -6.47 -0.62 5.05
N ARG A 21 -7.76 -0.42 4.70
CA ARG A 21 -8.50 0.81 4.98
C ARG A 21 -8.60 1.07 6.49
N ALA A 22 -8.92 0.06 7.28
CA ALA A 22 -8.98 0.18 8.74
C ALA A 22 -7.60 0.51 9.32
N TYR A 23 -6.55 -0.15 8.83
CA TYR A 23 -5.16 0.16 9.20
C TYR A 23 -4.81 1.62 8.92
N PHE A 24 -5.12 2.16 7.73
CA PHE A 24 -4.84 3.56 7.43
C PHE A 24 -5.58 4.54 8.35
N LYS A 25 -6.86 4.26 8.65
CA LYS A 25 -7.63 5.09 9.59
C LYS A 25 -7.02 5.08 10.99
N SER A 26 -6.69 3.89 11.50
CA SER A 26 -6.05 3.74 12.81
C SER A 26 -4.66 4.34 12.84
N ALA A 27 -3.86 4.16 11.78
CA ALA A 27 -2.54 4.76 11.68
C ALA A 27 -2.65 6.28 11.80
N ARG A 28 -3.50 6.92 10.99
CA ARG A 28 -3.72 8.38 11.05
C ARG A 28 -4.00 8.90 12.46
N GLU A 29 -4.82 8.20 13.24
CA GLU A 29 -5.16 8.59 14.62
C GLU A 29 -3.97 8.48 15.60
N VAL A 30 -3.01 7.59 15.32
CA VAL A 30 -1.86 7.29 16.20
C VAL A 30 -0.58 8.02 15.78
N LEU A 31 -0.51 8.62 14.58
CA LEU A 31 0.66 9.36 14.08
C LEU A 31 0.83 10.71 14.81
N THR A 32 1.31 10.68 16.06
CA THR A 32 1.55 11.89 16.86
C THR A 32 2.95 12.49 16.64
N GLU A 33 3.95 11.66 16.31
CA GLU A 33 5.37 12.10 16.18
C GLU A 33 5.99 11.79 14.81
N THR A 34 5.65 10.66 14.19
CA THR A 34 6.07 10.32 12.83
C THR A 34 4.90 10.59 11.90
N ARG A 35 5.01 11.59 11.02
CA ARG A 35 3.91 12.01 10.13
C ARG A 35 3.75 11.07 8.92
N GLU A 36 4.34 9.88 8.93
CA GLU A 36 4.40 9.00 7.75
C GLU A 36 3.93 7.57 8.05
N VAL A 37 3.12 7.00 7.14
CA VAL A 37 2.73 5.59 7.12
C VAL A 37 3.45 4.92 5.96
N HIS A 38 4.18 3.84 6.22
CA HIS A 38 4.88 3.09 5.17
C HIS A 38 4.22 1.74 4.98
N VAL A 39 3.84 1.42 3.74
CA VAL A 39 3.24 0.14 3.37
C VAL A 39 4.01 -0.46 2.22
N THR A 40 4.54 -1.68 2.40
CA THR A 40 5.14 -2.44 1.29
C THR A 40 4.08 -3.35 0.69
N HIS A 41 3.85 -3.21 -0.62
CA HIS A 41 2.79 -3.92 -1.32
C HIS A 41 3.27 -4.47 -2.67
N GLU A 42 2.72 -5.62 -3.05
CA GLU A 42 3.00 -6.22 -4.35
C GLU A 42 2.28 -5.45 -5.46
N THR A 43 3.04 -5.01 -6.46
CA THR A 43 2.58 -4.13 -7.55
C THR A 43 2.13 -4.90 -8.80
N THR A 44 2.19 -6.23 -8.75
CA THR A 44 1.72 -7.12 -9.83
C THR A 44 0.31 -7.66 -9.59
N TYR A 45 -0.39 -7.96 -10.68
CA TYR A 45 -1.70 -8.64 -10.62
C TYR A 45 -1.56 -9.99 -9.89
N PRO A 46 -2.51 -10.37 -9.02
CA PRO A 46 -3.79 -9.71 -8.73
C PRO A 46 -3.74 -8.68 -7.60
N PHE A 47 -2.58 -8.48 -6.96
CA PHE A 47 -2.46 -7.63 -5.77
C PHE A 47 -2.50 -6.14 -6.12
N SER A 48 -2.10 -5.76 -7.33
CA SER A 48 -2.27 -4.39 -7.85
C SER A 48 -3.73 -3.90 -7.76
N GLU A 49 -4.71 -4.80 -7.88
CA GLU A 49 -6.15 -4.50 -7.79
C GLU A 49 -6.59 -4.05 -6.39
N TRP A 50 -5.72 -4.16 -5.39
CA TRP A 50 -6.04 -3.67 -4.04
C TRP A 50 -6.09 -2.14 -4.01
N ASN A 51 -5.36 -1.48 -4.93
CA ASN A 51 -5.29 -0.04 -5.09
C ASN A 51 -5.09 0.71 -3.75
N ILE A 52 -3.98 0.41 -3.10
CA ILE A 52 -3.67 0.92 -1.75
C ILE A 52 -3.54 2.44 -1.69
N VAL A 53 -3.23 3.10 -2.81
CA VAL A 53 -3.17 4.56 -2.90
C VAL A 53 -4.57 5.15 -2.76
N THR A 54 -5.57 4.60 -3.45
CA THR A 54 -6.97 5.02 -3.28
C THR A 54 -7.46 4.73 -1.85
N LEU A 55 -7.12 3.58 -1.27
CA LEU A 55 -7.50 3.27 0.12
C LEU A 55 -6.88 4.24 1.14
N ALA A 56 -5.64 4.68 0.92
CA ALA A 56 -4.99 5.68 1.75
C ALA A 56 -5.68 7.05 1.61
N LEU A 57 -6.02 7.45 0.37
CA LEU A 57 -6.72 8.70 0.09
C LEU A 57 -8.10 8.74 0.75
N GLU A 58 -8.87 7.65 0.70
CA GLU A 58 -10.15 7.51 1.42
C GLU A 58 -9.98 7.66 2.94
N ALA A 59 -8.80 7.35 3.46
CA ALA A 59 -8.43 7.53 4.86
C ALA A 59 -7.77 8.90 5.14
N GLY A 60 -7.72 9.82 4.17
CA GLY A 60 -7.15 11.16 4.34
C GLY A 60 -5.61 11.21 4.35
N LEU A 61 -4.95 10.17 3.84
CA LEU A 61 -3.50 10.09 3.70
C LEU A 61 -3.11 10.21 2.22
N PHE A 62 -2.04 10.96 1.94
CA PHE A 62 -1.59 11.27 0.59
C PHE A 62 -0.26 10.57 0.31
N LEU A 63 -0.10 10.05 -0.90
CA LEU A 63 1.16 9.44 -1.33
C LEU A 63 2.25 10.52 -1.41
N VAL A 64 3.31 10.33 -0.63
CA VAL A 64 4.51 11.20 -0.62
C VAL A 64 5.58 10.61 -1.51
N ASN A 65 5.77 9.29 -1.46
CA ASN A 65 6.83 8.62 -2.19
C ASN A 65 6.50 7.14 -2.42
N GLU A 66 7.09 6.56 -3.48
CA GLU A 66 7.09 5.13 -3.75
C GLU A 66 8.53 4.70 -4.04
N VAL A 67 9.01 3.68 -3.32
CA VAL A 67 10.36 3.13 -3.49
C VAL A 67 10.27 1.66 -3.84
N SER A 68 10.89 1.23 -4.93
CA SER A 68 10.92 -0.19 -5.30
C SER A 68 11.52 -1.05 -4.18
N PHE A 69 10.82 -2.09 -3.79
CA PHE A 69 11.33 -3.07 -2.84
C PHE A 69 12.36 -3.96 -3.51
N SER A 70 13.50 -4.16 -2.85
CA SER A 70 14.54 -5.09 -3.28
C SER A 70 14.99 -5.90 -2.08
N LEU A 71 14.94 -7.22 -2.21
CA LEU A 71 15.38 -8.15 -1.17
C LEU A 71 16.84 -7.90 -0.77
N TRP A 72 17.66 -7.42 -1.71
CA TRP A 72 19.07 -7.11 -1.49
C TRP A 72 19.31 -6.04 -0.42
N HIS A 73 18.35 -5.13 -0.21
CA HIS A 73 18.45 -4.09 0.82
C HIS A 73 18.13 -4.61 2.23
N TYR A 74 17.65 -5.85 2.36
CA TYR A 74 17.20 -6.43 3.63
C TYR A 74 17.83 -7.81 3.86
N PRO A 75 19.15 -7.87 4.14
CA PRO A 75 19.84 -9.13 4.38
C PRO A 75 19.21 -9.88 5.58
N GLY A 76 18.90 -11.16 5.38
CA GLY A 76 18.25 -11.99 6.40
C GLY A 76 16.72 -11.95 6.40
N TYR A 77 16.09 -11.09 5.60
CA TYR A 77 14.63 -11.12 5.44
C TYR A 77 14.18 -12.43 4.75
N GLN A 78 13.26 -13.14 5.38
CA GLN A 78 12.59 -14.30 4.82
C GLN A 78 11.08 -14.13 4.97
N ASN A 79 10.38 -14.03 3.84
CA ASN A 79 8.92 -13.94 3.83
C ASN A 79 8.30 -15.29 4.21
N LYS A 80 7.16 -15.25 4.90
CA LYS A 80 6.43 -16.45 5.34
C LYS A 80 4.98 -16.38 4.91
N ARG A 81 4.40 -17.53 4.55
CA ARG A 81 2.97 -17.67 4.26
C ARG A 81 2.16 -17.60 5.55
N GLY A 82 1.12 -16.78 5.56
CA GLY A 82 0.16 -16.68 6.67
C GLY A 82 -0.98 -17.72 6.63
N ALA A 83 -1.13 -18.46 5.53
CA ALA A 83 -2.20 -19.45 5.35
C ALA A 83 -1.76 -20.61 4.44
N GLY A 84 -2.45 -21.75 4.54
CA GLY A 84 -2.12 -22.97 3.80
C GLY A 84 -0.95 -23.72 4.43
N ILE A 85 0.10 -24.00 3.65
CA ILE A 85 1.36 -24.51 4.19
C ILE A 85 2.07 -23.33 4.87
N CYS A 86 1.73 -23.10 6.13
CA CYS A 86 2.22 -21.99 6.92
C CYS A 86 3.75 -22.02 7.10
N ASP A 87 4.32 -20.87 7.43
CA ASP A 87 5.75 -20.68 7.74
C ASP A 87 6.76 -21.00 6.62
N GLN A 88 6.29 -21.47 5.47
CA GLN A 88 7.12 -21.62 4.27
C GLN A 88 7.29 -20.29 3.54
N THR A 89 8.43 -20.16 2.85
CA THR A 89 8.69 -19.04 1.96
C THR A 89 7.87 -19.13 0.67
N PHE A 90 7.83 -18.03 -0.07
CA PHE A 90 7.24 -17.96 -1.40
C PHE A 90 8.03 -17.00 -2.29
N PRO A 91 7.95 -17.12 -3.63
CA PRO A 91 8.58 -16.15 -4.53
C PRO A 91 8.04 -14.75 -4.24
N VAL A 92 8.93 -13.81 -3.92
CA VAL A 92 8.55 -12.41 -3.74
C VAL A 92 8.35 -11.80 -5.13
N GLY A 93 7.14 -11.32 -5.40
CA GLY A 93 6.80 -10.60 -6.63
C GLY A 93 7.46 -9.22 -6.71
N LYS A 94 7.12 -8.45 -7.75
CA LYS A 94 7.51 -7.04 -7.80
C LYS A 94 6.72 -6.30 -6.73
N SER A 95 7.41 -5.59 -5.84
CA SER A 95 6.80 -4.85 -4.75
C SER A 95 7.41 -3.47 -4.63
N SER A 96 6.67 -2.55 -4.03
CA SER A 96 7.12 -1.20 -3.69
C SER A 96 6.72 -0.86 -2.27
N THR A 97 7.53 -0.04 -1.59
CA THR A 97 7.18 0.61 -0.34
C THR A 97 6.61 1.99 -0.64
N PHE A 98 5.34 2.19 -0.31
CA PHE A 98 4.60 3.43 -0.43
C PHE A 98 4.67 4.17 0.89
N LYS A 99 4.98 5.46 0.84
CA LYS A 99 5.02 6.37 1.99
C LYS A 99 3.87 7.34 1.89
N PHE A 100 3.03 7.38 2.90
CA PHE A 100 1.86 8.25 2.96
C PHE A 100 1.98 9.24 4.12
N SER A 101 1.41 10.43 3.98
CA SER A 101 1.39 11.45 5.03
C SER A 101 0.08 12.25 5.01
N GLU A 102 -0.22 12.94 6.11
CA GLU A 102 -1.31 13.92 6.13
C GLU A 102 -0.97 15.17 5.32
N TYR A 103 -2.02 15.78 4.75
CA TYR A 103 -1.91 16.96 3.88
C TYR A 103 -1.07 18.10 4.47
N HIS A 104 -1.24 18.40 5.76
CA HIS A 104 -0.49 19.48 6.41
C HIS A 104 1.03 19.24 6.35
N SER A 105 1.49 18.01 6.56
CA SER A 105 2.93 17.68 6.50
C SER A 105 3.44 17.71 5.06
N TYR A 106 2.64 17.27 4.10
CA TYR A 106 2.94 17.32 2.67
C TYR A 106 3.12 18.76 2.17
N CYS A 107 2.21 19.69 2.55
CA CYS A 107 2.32 21.11 2.19
C CYS A 107 3.53 21.83 2.80
N PHE A 108 4.02 21.40 3.97
CA PHE A 108 5.25 21.97 4.54
C PHE A 108 6.52 21.47 3.83
N GLN A 109 6.48 20.27 3.23
CA GLN A 109 7.59 19.75 2.41
C GLN A 109 7.55 20.26 0.96
N PHE A 110 6.36 20.49 0.39
CA PHE A 110 6.16 20.99 -0.96
C PHE A 110 5.13 22.13 -0.94
N PRO A 111 5.53 23.41 -1.03
CA PRO A 111 4.60 24.49 -0.80
C PRO A 111 3.61 24.66 -1.97
N PRO A 112 2.45 25.31 -1.74
CA PRO A 112 1.33 25.35 -2.69
C PRO A 112 1.64 25.90 -4.08
N TRP A 113 2.73 26.67 -4.23
CA TRP A 113 3.15 27.25 -5.52
C TRP A 113 3.57 26.20 -6.56
N TRP A 114 3.81 24.93 -6.18
CA TRP A 114 4.00 23.83 -7.14
C TRP A 114 2.71 23.40 -7.85
N LEU A 115 1.55 23.62 -7.23
CA LEU A 115 0.25 23.27 -7.80
C LEU A 115 -0.21 24.28 -8.86
N GLU A 116 0.34 25.49 -8.87
CA GLU A 116 0.05 26.54 -9.86
C GLU A 116 0.87 26.39 -11.14
N SER A 117 1.95 25.61 -11.12
CA SER A 117 2.84 25.39 -12.28
C SER A 117 2.40 24.30 -13.25
N THR A 118 1.38 23.50 -12.92
CA THR A 118 0.75 22.60 -13.90
C THR A 118 -0.75 22.78 -13.91
N SER A 119 -1.21 23.79 -14.65
CA SER A 119 -2.53 23.73 -15.28
C SER A 119 -2.54 22.52 -16.23
N SER A 120 -2.83 21.35 -15.69
CA SER A 120 -3.15 20.16 -16.46
C SER A 120 -4.01 19.27 -15.59
N ALA A 121 -5.31 19.33 -15.83
CA ALA A 121 -6.35 18.55 -15.15
C ALA A 121 -6.31 17.04 -15.50
N TRP A 122 -5.13 16.48 -15.77
CA TRP A 122 -4.97 15.13 -16.33
C TRP A 122 -4.31 14.10 -15.39
N LEU A 123 -4.11 14.42 -14.09
CA LEU A 123 -3.55 13.47 -13.11
C LEU A 123 -4.49 13.17 -11.94
N MET A 124 -5.80 13.12 -12.20
CA MET A 124 -6.78 12.54 -11.25
C MET A 124 -7.79 11.60 -11.93
N LEU A 125 -7.31 10.73 -12.83
CA LEU A 125 -8.01 9.51 -13.27
C LEU A 125 -7.03 8.34 -13.30
#